data_AF-A0A6J1L3B6-F1
#
_entry.id   AF-A0A6J1L3B6-F1
#
_cell.length_a   1.000
_cell.length_b   1.000
_cell.length_c   1.000
_cell.angle_alpha   90.00
_cell.angle_beta   90.00
_cell.angle_gamma   90.00
#
_symmetry.space_group_name_H-M   'P 1'
#
loop_
_entity.id
_entity.type
_entity.pdbx_description
1 polymer ?
#
loop_
_entity_poly.entity_id
_entity_poly.type
_entity_poly.pdbx_seq_one_letter_code
_entity_poly.pdbx_strand_id
1 'polypeptide(L)'
;MFKLMPIDHQLCLLAYSYRLRLDECRQSPDHMDIYKNQVITMHRLLILSCLLGVIKSLVVFVGHYCTPATKLTTLWCADRFLILPPELTRNIRCVFGFIHLNIWLVLSYAAVCFSPTMMMPWLIYYYFLLAFRLGKFGLQATINNLEGQRMSTFVVLSSLLLKIAFVTLCKRSFEAELDTN
;
A
#
# COMPACT_ATOMS: atom_id res chain seq x y z
N MET A 1 -35.78 5.37 9.31
CA MET A 1 -34.93 5.37 10.52
C MET A 1 -34.08 4.10 10.46
N PHE A 2 -32.83 4.20 10.03
CA PHE A 2 -31.96 3.03 9.89
C PHE A 2 -31.57 2.55 11.30
N LYS A 3 -32.13 1.41 11.72
CA LYS A 3 -31.65 0.72 12.92
C LYS A 3 -30.28 0.15 12.58
N LEU A 4 -29.21 0.73 13.15
CA LEU A 4 -27.90 0.08 13.14
C LEU A 4 -28.03 -1.25 13.88
N MET A 5 -27.68 -2.34 13.20
CA MET A 5 -27.54 -3.63 13.86
C MET A 5 -26.48 -3.54 14.97
N PRO A 6 -26.70 -4.18 16.12
CA PRO A 6 -25.70 -4.27 17.16
C PRO A 6 -24.43 -4.95 16.60
N ILE A 7 -23.28 -4.43 17.00
CA ILE A 7 -21.95 -4.75 16.46
C ILE A 7 -21.67 -6.26 16.55
N ASP A 8 -22.12 -6.91 17.62
CA ASP A 8 -21.97 -8.35 17.85
C ASP A 8 -22.65 -9.19 16.75
N HIS A 9 -23.77 -8.69 16.22
CA HIS A 9 -24.50 -9.35 15.14
C HIS A 9 -23.81 -9.17 13.79
N GLN A 10 -23.20 -8.01 13.54
CA GLN A 10 -22.40 -7.78 12.33
C GLN A 10 -21.14 -8.64 12.32
N LEU A 11 -20.49 -8.81 13.48
CA LEU A 11 -19.33 -9.67 13.66
C LEU A 11 -19.66 -11.15 13.47
N CYS A 12 -20.80 -11.60 14.01
CA CYS A 12 -21.25 -12.98 13.86
C CYS A 12 -21.65 -13.31 12.41
N LEU A 13 -22.30 -12.36 11.71
CA LEU A 13 -22.58 -12.48 10.27
C LEU A 13 -21.32 -12.49 9.40
N LEU A 14 -20.31 -11.67 9.75
CA LEU A 14 -19.00 -11.72 9.09
C LEU A 14 -18.34 -13.08 9.32
N ALA A 15 -18.23 -13.53 10.58
CA ALA A 15 -17.64 -14.82 10.94
C ALA A 15 -18.35 -15.99 10.22
N TYR A 16 -19.68 -15.93 10.14
CA TYR A 16 -20.51 -16.89 9.41
C TYR A 16 -20.23 -16.87 7.90
N SER A 17 -20.07 -15.69 7.29
CA SER A 17 -19.74 -15.56 5.86
C SER A 17 -18.35 -16.10 5.49
N TYR A 18 -17.43 -16.21 6.47
CA TYR A 18 -16.05 -16.65 6.28
C TYR A 18 -15.73 -18.04 6.87
N ARG A 19 -16.73 -18.81 7.34
CA ARG A 19 -16.55 -20.15 7.97
C ARG A 19 -15.59 -20.17 9.18
N LEU A 20 -15.44 -19.06 9.90
CA LEU A 20 -14.77 -19.06 11.20
C LEU A 20 -15.65 -19.81 12.22
N ARG A 21 -15.06 -20.71 13.03
CA ARG A 21 -15.83 -21.51 14.01
C ARG A 21 -16.49 -20.58 15.04
N LEU A 22 -17.79 -20.75 15.23
CA LEU A 22 -18.65 -20.04 16.18
C LEU A 22 -18.27 -20.25 17.67
N ASP A 23 -17.27 -21.09 17.96
CA ASP A 23 -16.83 -21.39 19.33
C ASP A 23 -16.12 -20.20 20.01
N GLU A 24 -15.62 -19.22 19.23
CA GLU A 24 -15.06 -17.96 19.76
C GLU A 24 -16.11 -17.03 20.39
N CYS A 25 -17.39 -17.19 20.06
CA CYS A 25 -18.46 -16.41 20.70
C CYS A 25 -18.71 -16.82 22.17
N ARG A 26 -17.92 -17.76 22.71
CA ARG A 26 -18.14 -18.38 24.03
C ARG A 26 -17.05 -18.10 25.06
N GLN A 27 -15.97 -17.39 24.71
CA GLN A 27 -14.86 -17.09 25.63
C GLN A 27 -14.92 -15.69 26.26
N SER A 28 -14.29 -15.56 27.43
CA SER A 28 -14.33 -14.41 28.35
C SER A 28 -14.22 -13.04 27.65
N PRO A 29 -15.14 -12.09 27.93
CA PRO A 29 -15.32 -10.87 27.14
C PRO A 29 -14.12 -9.91 27.19
N ASP A 30 -13.46 -9.76 28.35
CA ASP A 30 -12.59 -8.60 28.57
C ASP A 30 -11.22 -8.61 27.83
N HIS A 31 -10.70 -9.78 27.44
CA HIS A 31 -9.41 -9.88 26.72
C HIS A 31 -9.55 -10.15 25.23
N MET A 32 -10.62 -10.83 24.81
CA MET A 32 -10.95 -11.03 23.40
C MET A 32 -11.38 -9.72 22.74
N ASP A 33 -12.10 -8.85 23.47
CA ASP A 33 -12.59 -7.59 22.93
C ASP A 33 -11.46 -6.65 22.49
N ILE A 34 -10.37 -6.54 23.25
CA ILE A 34 -9.29 -5.60 22.93
C ILE A 34 -8.50 -6.06 21.70
N TYR A 35 -8.11 -7.35 21.65
CA TYR A 35 -7.34 -7.90 20.53
C TYR A 35 -8.16 -7.92 19.23
N LYS A 36 -9.42 -8.38 19.30
CA LYS A 36 -10.32 -8.45 18.14
C LYS A 36 -10.64 -7.05 17.60
N ASN A 37 -10.87 -6.07 18.49
CA ASN A 37 -11.04 -4.67 18.09
C ASN A 37 -9.79 -4.10 17.43
N GLN A 38 -8.59 -4.48 17.87
CA GLN A 38 -7.35 -4.04 17.25
C GLN A 38 -7.19 -4.61 15.83
N VAL A 39 -7.43 -5.91 15.61
CA VAL A 39 -7.33 -6.54 14.28
C VAL A 39 -8.35 -5.94 13.31
N ILE A 40 -9.60 -5.74 13.75
CA ILE A 40 -10.65 -5.12 12.95
C ILE A 40 -10.28 -3.67 12.59
N THR A 41 -9.73 -2.92 13.54
CA THR A 41 -9.30 -1.54 13.30
C THR A 41 -8.14 -1.48 12.30
N MET A 42 -7.14 -2.35 12.44
CA MET A 42 -6.02 -2.46 11.51
C MET A 42 -6.50 -2.83 10.10
N HIS A 43 -7.42 -3.79 9.98
CA HIS A 43 -8.00 -4.18 8.69
C HIS A 43 -8.77 -3.02 8.04
N ARG A 44 -9.60 -2.29 8.78
CA ARG A 44 -10.32 -1.11 8.26
C ARG A 44 -9.35 -0.01 7.80
N LEU A 45 -8.31 0.27 8.58
CA LEU A 45 -7.25 1.20 8.20
C LEU A 45 -6.50 0.72 6.94
N LEU A 46 -6.26 -0.59 6.81
CA LEU A 46 -5.64 -1.19 5.63
C LEU A 46 -6.51 -1.00 4.39
N ILE A 47 -7.81 -1.28 4.47
CA ILE A 47 -8.74 -1.05 3.35
C ILE A 47 -8.74 0.43 2.93
N LEU A 48 -8.83 1.35 3.90
CA LEU A 48 -8.76 2.79 3.62
C LEU A 48 -7.45 3.17 2.93
N SER A 49 -6.32 2.63 3.41
CA SER A 49 -5.00 2.87 2.81
C SER A 49 -4.90 2.33 1.38
N CYS A 50 -5.52 1.17 1.12
CA CYS A 50 -5.59 0.55 -0.20
C CYS A 50 -6.42 1.40 -1.16
N LEU A 51 -7.60 1.85 -0.74
CA LEU A 51 -8.47 2.72 -1.53
C LEU A 51 -7.77 4.03 -1.92
N LEU A 52 -7.12 4.68 -0.95
CA LEU A 52 -6.31 5.88 -1.20
C LEU A 52 -5.14 5.59 -2.15
N GLY A 53 -4.48 4.43 -2.00
CA GLY A 53 -3.40 3.98 -2.86
C GLY A 53 -3.85 3.77 -4.31
N VAL A 54 -4.98 3.09 -4.52
CA VAL A 54 -5.58 2.86 -5.84
C VAL A 54 -5.97 4.18 -6.50
N ILE A 55 -6.70 5.05 -5.79
CA ILE A 55 -7.13 6.36 -6.33
C ILE A 55 -5.90 7.19 -6.73
N LYS A 56 -4.89 7.29 -5.86
CA LYS A 56 -3.66 8.03 -6.17
C LYS A 56 -2.94 7.46 -7.38
N SER A 57 -2.84 6.13 -7.47
CA SER A 57 -2.20 5.45 -8.60
C SER A 57 -2.97 5.67 -9.90
N LEU A 58 -4.30 5.65 -9.84
CA LEU A 58 -5.17 5.90 -10.98
C LEU A 58 -5.01 7.34 -11.49
N VAL A 59 -5.02 8.33 -10.59
CA VAL A 59 -4.80 9.75 -10.95
C VAL A 59 -3.45 9.94 -11.64
N VAL A 60 -2.38 9.31 -11.13
CA VAL A 60 -1.04 9.38 -11.74
C VAL A 60 -1.02 8.70 -13.11
N PHE A 61 -1.63 7.52 -13.22
CA PHE A 61 -1.71 6.77 -14.48
C PHE A 61 -2.49 7.54 -15.56
N VAL A 62 -3.69 8.02 -15.23
CA VAL A 62 -4.52 8.84 -16.11
C VAL A 62 -3.79 10.12 -16.48
N GLY A 63 -3.12 10.76 -15.51
CA GLY A 63 -2.27 11.92 -15.76
C GLY A 63 -1.25 11.62 -16.86
N HIS A 64 -0.45 10.57 -16.72
CA HIS A 64 0.56 10.19 -17.71
C HIS A 64 -0.01 9.75 -19.06
N TYR A 65 -1.15 9.06 -19.06
CA TYR A 65 -1.82 8.59 -20.27
C TYR A 65 -2.42 9.76 -21.09
N CYS A 66 -3.05 10.72 -20.40
CA CYS A 66 -3.74 11.84 -21.02
C CYS A 66 -2.83 13.06 -21.27
N THR A 67 -1.58 13.09 -20.81
CA THR A 67 -0.71 14.25 -21.05
C THR A 67 -0.32 14.32 -22.54
N PRO A 68 -0.53 15.46 -23.23
CA PRO A 68 -0.05 15.63 -24.60
C PRO A 68 1.48 15.58 -24.66
N ALA A 69 2.02 14.90 -25.68
CA ALA A 69 3.47 14.67 -25.86
C ALA A 69 4.30 15.95 -25.86
N THR A 70 3.70 17.09 -26.23
CA THR A 70 4.34 18.41 -26.32
C THR A 70 4.74 19.02 -24.98
N LYS A 71 4.15 18.59 -23.85
CA LYS A 71 4.50 19.08 -22.50
C LYS A 71 5.54 18.22 -21.77
N LEU A 72 5.97 17.10 -22.35
CA LEU A 72 6.90 16.18 -21.67
C LEU A 72 8.34 16.68 -21.64
N THR A 73 8.74 17.50 -22.63
CA THR A 73 10.09 18.05 -22.77
C THR A 73 10.48 18.96 -21.60
N THR A 74 9.54 19.72 -21.03
CA THR A 74 9.83 20.66 -19.93
C THR A 74 10.06 19.97 -18.58
N LEU A 75 9.46 18.80 -18.35
CA LEU A 75 9.60 18.04 -17.09
C LEU A 75 10.90 17.22 -16.98
N TRP A 76 11.53 16.88 -18.11
CA TRP A 76 12.81 16.16 -18.15
C TRP A 76 14.01 17.07 -18.44
N CYS A 77 13.80 18.25 -19.05
CA CYS A 77 14.83 19.29 -19.10
C CYS A 77 15.29 19.73 -17.70
N ALA A 78 14.41 19.67 -16.68
CA ALA A 78 14.77 19.96 -15.30
C ALA A 78 15.67 18.87 -14.66
N ASP A 79 15.61 17.62 -15.16
CA ASP A 79 16.25 16.44 -14.58
C ASP A 79 17.27 15.76 -15.54
N ARG A 80 17.95 16.55 -16.39
CA ARG A 80 19.26 16.30 -17.07
C ARG A 80 19.61 14.91 -17.64
N PHE A 81 18.68 13.98 -17.83
CA PHE A 81 18.96 12.74 -18.56
C PHE A 81 18.50 12.91 -20.01
N LEU A 82 19.42 12.87 -20.97
CA LEU A 82 19.16 13.14 -22.38
C LEU A 82 19.27 11.87 -23.24
N ILE A 83 19.01 10.71 -22.64
CA ILE A 83 19.33 9.41 -23.26
C ILE A 83 18.11 8.75 -23.92
N LEU A 84 16.88 9.06 -23.48
CA LEU A 84 15.67 8.36 -23.94
C LEU A 84 14.73 9.28 -24.73
N PRO A 85 14.17 8.82 -25.86
CA PRO A 85 13.18 9.57 -26.60
C PRO A 85 11.90 9.78 -25.78
N PRO A 86 11.18 10.90 -25.99
CA PRO A 86 10.02 11.28 -25.17
C PRO A 86 8.88 10.26 -25.24
N GLU A 87 8.69 9.60 -26.40
CA GLU A 87 7.68 8.56 -26.60
C GLU A 87 7.96 7.31 -25.76
N LEU A 88 9.21 6.84 -25.76
CA LEU A 88 9.63 5.69 -24.97
C LEU A 88 9.52 6.00 -23.47
N THR A 89 9.87 7.23 -23.07
CA THR A 89 9.75 7.69 -21.69
C THR A 89 8.29 7.70 -21.22
N ARG A 90 7.36 8.15 -22.07
CA ARG A 90 5.92 8.09 -21.78
C ARG A 90 5.45 6.66 -21.60
N ASN A 91 5.82 5.76 -22.50
CA ASN A 91 5.43 4.36 -22.43
C ASN A 91 5.96 3.71 -21.15
N ILE A 92 7.23 3.93 -20.81
CA ILE A 92 7.83 3.45 -19.57
C ILE A 92 7.07 3.97 -18.34
N ARG A 93 6.75 5.28 -18.28
CA ARG A 93 5.97 5.85 -17.16
C ARG A 93 4.56 5.29 -17.07
N CYS A 94 3.88 5.08 -18.19
CA CYS A 94 2.56 4.45 -18.21
C CYS A 94 2.63 3.01 -17.71
N VAL A 95 3.63 2.24 -18.15
CA VAL A 95 3.87 0.87 -17.68
C VAL A 95 4.14 0.85 -16.17
N PHE A 96 5.00 1.73 -15.66
CA PHE A 96 5.24 1.83 -14.21
C PHE A 96 3.97 2.24 -13.45
N GLY A 97 3.20 3.20 -13.95
CA GLY A 97 1.93 3.61 -13.35
C GLY A 97 0.90 2.47 -13.32
N PHE A 98 0.82 1.70 -14.40
CA PHE A 98 -0.03 0.53 -14.52
C PHE A 98 0.39 -0.58 -13.54
N ILE A 99 1.69 -0.91 -13.47
CA ILE A 99 2.23 -1.87 -12.50
C ILE A 99 1.91 -1.42 -11.07
N HIS A 100 2.12 -0.13 -10.77
CA HIS A 100 1.84 0.42 -9.45
C HIS A 100 0.36 0.27 -9.06
N LEU A 101 -0.55 0.59 -9.99
CA LEU A 101 -1.98 0.44 -9.80
C LEU A 101 -2.37 -1.02 -9.57
N ASN A 102 -1.85 -1.95 -10.39
CA ASN A 102 -2.13 -3.38 -10.24
C ASN A 102 -1.67 -3.90 -8.89
N ILE A 103 -0.50 -3.46 -8.41
CA ILE A 103 0.03 -3.87 -7.11
C ILE A 103 -0.86 -3.40 -5.95
N TRP A 104 -1.39 -2.17 -6.02
CA TRP A 104 -2.38 -1.70 -5.06
C TRP A 104 -3.72 -2.44 -5.14
N LEU A 105 -4.16 -2.83 -6.34
CA LEU A 105 -5.36 -3.66 -6.52
C LEU A 105 -5.18 -5.07 -5.94
N VAL A 106 -4.02 -5.70 -6.15
CA VAL A 106 -3.69 -7.00 -5.54
C VAL A 106 -3.69 -6.89 -4.02
N LEU A 107 -3.11 -5.83 -3.45
CA LEU A 107 -3.16 -5.60 -2.00
C LEU A 107 -4.61 -5.37 -1.52
N SER A 108 -5.42 -4.64 -2.28
CA SER A 108 -6.84 -4.42 -1.96
C SER A 108 -7.60 -5.74 -1.93
N TYR A 109 -7.38 -6.59 -2.93
CA TYR A 109 -7.93 -7.93 -3.00
C TYR A 109 -7.47 -8.80 -1.82
N ALA A 110 -6.17 -8.80 -1.52
CA ALA A 110 -5.60 -9.52 -0.38
C ALA A 110 -6.21 -9.06 0.96
N ALA A 111 -6.44 -7.75 1.12
CA ALA A 111 -7.08 -7.19 2.29
C ALA A 111 -8.54 -7.67 2.41
N VAL A 112 -9.34 -7.56 1.34
CA VAL A 112 -10.75 -7.99 1.34
C VAL A 112 -10.88 -9.50 1.59
N CYS A 113 -10.01 -10.30 1.01
CA CYS A 113 -10.03 -11.77 1.15
C CYS A 113 -9.30 -12.28 2.41
N PHE A 114 -8.80 -11.41 3.29
CA PHE A 114 -7.99 -11.79 4.45
C PHE A 114 -6.87 -12.78 4.11
N SER A 115 -6.21 -12.60 2.97
CA SER A 115 -5.22 -13.54 2.44
C SER A 115 -3.80 -12.97 2.59
N PRO A 116 -3.02 -13.40 3.62
CA PRO A 116 -1.68 -12.86 3.86
C PRO A 116 -0.67 -13.24 2.77
N THR A 117 -0.87 -14.37 2.09
CA THR A 117 -0.01 -14.81 0.97
C THR A 117 -0.06 -13.82 -0.21
N MET A 118 -1.25 -13.28 -0.49
CA MET A 118 -1.47 -12.31 -1.56
C MET A 118 -0.94 -10.90 -1.25
N MET A 119 -0.51 -10.63 -0.01
CA MET A 119 0.15 -9.36 0.35
C MET A 119 1.63 -9.31 -0.05
N MET A 120 2.25 -10.47 -0.31
CA MET A 120 3.69 -10.59 -0.61
C MET A 120 4.13 -9.84 -1.87
N PRO A 121 3.40 -9.88 -3.01
CA PRO A 121 3.80 -9.14 -4.21
C PRO A 121 3.91 -7.63 -3.96
N TRP A 122 3.02 -7.07 -3.14
CA TRP A 122 3.07 -5.66 -2.76
C TRP A 122 4.30 -5.35 -1.91
N LEU A 123 4.61 -6.21 -0.92
CA LEU A 123 5.78 -6.04 -0.07
C LEU A 123 7.08 -6.12 -0.89
N ILE A 124 7.23 -7.13 -1.77
CA ILE A 124 8.42 -7.30 -2.62
C ILE A 124 8.64 -6.05 -3.47
N TYR A 125 7.60 -5.54 -4.13
CA TYR A 125 7.70 -4.34 -4.94
C TYR A 125 8.13 -3.10 -4.13
N TYR A 126 7.55 -2.90 -2.93
CA TYR A 126 7.88 -1.76 -2.09
C TYR A 126 9.28 -1.87 -1.45
N TYR A 127 9.75 -3.08 -1.13
CA TYR A 127 11.15 -3.31 -0.73
C TYR A 127 12.13 -2.99 -1.86
N PHE A 128 11.83 -3.41 -3.09
CA PHE A 128 12.66 -3.07 -4.25
C PHE A 128 12.69 -1.55 -4.49
N LEU A 129 11.53 -0.88 -4.37
CA LEU A 129 11.44 0.57 -4.48
C LEU A 129 12.23 1.30 -3.38
N LEU A 130 12.19 0.77 -2.14
CA LEU A 130 12.98 1.28 -1.03
C LEU A 130 14.48 1.16 -1.32
N ALA A 131 14.94 -0.01 -1.76
CA ALA A 131 16.34 -0.27 -2.10
C ALA A 131 16.83 0.70 -3.19
N PHE A 132 16.04 0.89 -4.24
CA PHE A 132 16.37 1.84 -5.32
C PHE A 132 16.49 3.28 -4.81
N ARG A 133 15.57 3.72 -3.93
CA ARG A 133 15.60 5.08 -3.36
C ARG A 133 16.76 5.29 -2.40
N LEU A 134 17.07 4.30 -1.57
CA LEU A 134 18.25 4.31 -0.71
C LEU A 134 19.54 4.37 -1.54
N GLY A 135 19.62 3.60 -2.62
CA GLY A 135 20.74 3.64 -3.56
C GLY A 135 20.92 5.03 -4.19
N LYS A 136 19.83 5.66 -4.65
CA LYS A 136 19.88 7.04 -5.17
C LYS A 136 20.34 8.03 -4.11
N PHE A 137 19.84 7.92 -2.88
CA PHE A 137 20.26 8.78 -1.78
C PHE A 137 21.75 8.60 -1.43
N GLY A 138 22.23 7.35 -1.36
CA GLY A 138 23.63 7.04 -1.13
C GLY A 138 24.55 7.61 -2.21
N LEU A 139 24.15 7.52 -3.49
CA LEU A 139 24.89 8.09 -4.61
C LEU A 139 24.90 9.62 -4.59
N GLN A 140 23.81 10.26 -4.18
CA GLN A 140 23.77 11.72 -4.00
C GLN A 140 24.64 12.17 -2.83
N ALA A 141 24.75 11.36 -1.78
CA ALA A 141 25.60 11.63 -0.64
C ALA A 141 27.09 11.57 -0.98
N THR A 142 27.52 10.63 -1.82
CA THR A 142 28.92 10.55 -2.27
C THR A 142 29.32 11.70 -3.19
N ILE A 143 28.37 12.29 -3.92
CA ILE A 143 28.60 13.42 -4.84
C ILE A 143 28.54 14.78 -4.12
N ASN A 144 28.36 14.81 -2.79
CA ASN A 144 28.24 16.03 -1.96
C ASN A 144 27.11 17.00 -2.41
N ASN A 145 26.13 16.50 -3.17
CA ASN A 145 25.07 17.32 -3.77
C ASN A 145 23.78 17.33 -2.91
N LEU A 146 23.93 17.43 -1.58
CA LEU A 146 22.85 17.18 -0.60
C LEU A 146 22.15 18.44 -0.08
N GLU A 147 22.64 19.64 -0.40
CA GLU A 147 22.41 20.86 0.40
C GLU A 147 20.98 21.46 0.39
N GLY A 148 20.00 20.85 -0.26
CA GLY A 148 18.61 21.33 -0.19
C GLY A 148 17.53 20.24 -0.20
N GLN A 149 17.84 19.03 -0.67
CA GLN A 149 16.84 17.97 -0.86
C GLN A 149 16.80 16.95 0.29
N ARG A 150 17.72 17.02 1.27
CA ARG A 150 17.87 16.01 2.33
C ARG A 150 16.61 15.78 3.16
N MET A 151 15.94 16.85 3.59
CA MET A 151 14.73 16.75 4.43
C MET A 151 13.54 16.17 3.66
N SER A 152 13.34 16.61 2.41
CA SER A 152 12.28 16.07 1.55
C SER A 152 12.48 14.58 1.28
N THR A 153 13.70 14.18 0.93
CA THR A 153 14.04 12.77 0.69
C THR A 153 13.88 11.92 1.95
N PHE A 154 14.24 12.45 3.12
CA PHE A 154 14.06 11.76 4.40
C PHE A 154 12.59 11.53 4.74
N VAL A 155 11.73 12.55 4.60
CA VAL A 155 10.27 12.43 4.82
C VAL A 155 9.67 11.37 3.89
N VAL A 156 10.11 11.36 2.63
CA VAL A 156 9.64 10.39 1.63
C VAL A 156 10.08 8.96 1.96
N LEU A 157 11.32 8.75 2.41
CA LEU A 157 11.83 7.45 2.84
C LEU A 157 11.12 6.97 4.11
N SER A 158 10.97 7.83 5.11
CA SER A 158 10.27 7.52 6.36
C SER A 158 8.81 7.13 6.12
N SER A 159 8.09 7.87 5.27
CA SER A 159 6.74 7.52 4.86
C SER A 159 6.66 6.16 4.17
N LEU A 160 7.66 5.80 3.36
CA LEU A 160 7.70 4.50 2.68
C LEU A 160 7.93 3.36 3.69
N LEU A 161 8.87 3.53 4.62
CA LEU A 161 9.17 2.58 5.68
C LEU A 161 7.94 2.33 6.56
N LEU A 162 7.22 3.39 6.94
CA LEU A 162 6.01 3.29 7.75
C LEU A 162 4.92 2.46 7.05
N LYS A 163 4.74 2.65 5.73
CA LYS A 163 3.78 1.85 4.94
C LYS A 163 4.16 0.38 4.88
N ILE A 164 5.44 0.09 4.64
CA ILE A 164 5.94 -1.29 4.60
C ILE A 164 5.76 -1.95 5.97
N ALA A 165 6.13 -1.27 7.05
CA ALA A 165 5.95 -1.76 8.41
C ALA A 165 4.48 -2.03 8.72
N PHE A 166 3.58 -1.10 8.36
CA PHE A 166 2.14 -1.26 8.57
C PHE A 166 1.56 -2.48 7.85
N VAL A 167 1.85 -2.65 6.55
CA VAL A 167 1.37 -3.82 5.79
C VAL A 167 1.98 -5.11 6.31
N THR A 168 3.24 -5.09 6.76
CA THR A 168 3.88 -6.26 7.37
C THR A 168 3.24 -6.65 8.70
N LEU A 169 2.88 -5.67 9.53
CA LEU A 169 2.13 -5.89 10.77
C LEU A 169 0.75 -6.49 10.47
N CYS A 170 0.01 -5.91 9.51
CA CYS A 170 -1.29 -6.46 9.10
C CYS A 170 -1.17 -7.91 8.60
N LYS A 171 -0.16 -8.19 7.78
CA LYS A 171 0.12 -9.56 7.30
C LYS A 171 0.34 -10.52 8.46
N ARG A 172 1.21 -10.18 9.42
CA ARG A 172 1.48 -11.02 10.59
C ARG A 172 0.26 -11.22 11.48
N SER A 173 -0.56 -10.19 11.65
CA SER A 173 -1.83 -10.30 12.38
C SER A 173 -2.81 -11.25 11.69
N PHE A 174 -2.88 -11.22 10.35
CA PHE A 174 -3.73 -12.15 9.60
C PHE A 174 -3.19 -13.58 9.62
N GLU A 175 -1.87 -13.77 9.56
CA GLU A 175 -1.23 -15.09 9.72
C GLU A 175 -1.50 -15.67 11.10
N ALA A 176 -1.35 -14.87 12.17
CA ALA A 176 -1.61 -15.32 13.53
C ALA A 176 -3.06 -15.79 13.72
N GLU A 177 -4.03 -15.06 13.18
CA GLU A 177 -5.45 -15.43 13.25
C GLU A 177 -5.77 -16.71 12.45
N LEU A 178 -5.11 -16.91 11.31
CA LEU A 178 -5.28 -18.12 10.50
C LEU A 178 -4.62 -19.35 11.15
N ASP A 179 -3.45 -19.19 11.78
CA ASP A 179 -2.70 -20.29 12.41
C ASP A 179 -3.29 -20.72 13.76
N THR A 180 -4.04 -19.84 14.44
CA THR A 180 -4.79 -20.19 15.66
C THR A 180 -6.11 -20.91 15.39
N ASN A 181 -6.52 -21.05 14.13
CA ASN A 181 -7.74 -21.72 13.66
C ASN A 181 -7.47 -23.10 13.05
#